data_AF-A0AA39IQG3-F1
#
_entry.id   AF-A0AA39IQG3-F1
#
_cell.length_a   1.000
_cell.length_b   1.000
_cell.length_c   1.000
_cell.angle_alpha   90.00
_cell.angle_beta   90.00
_cell.angle_gamma   90.00
#
_symmetry.space_group_name_H-M   'P 1'
#
loop_
_entity.id
_entity.type
_entity.pdbx_description
1 polymer ?
#
loop_
_entity_poly.entity_id
_entity_poly.type
_entity_poly.pdbx_seq_one_letter_code
_entity_poly.pdbx_strand_id
1 'polypeptide(L)'
;MGEYSPVRTEGVFTETWKRFVLIGIVFGILIAFFATGFFLFVFSPNGDLPKLRLRRARPVSSDETLCDEVTPVGQLLQTRPITSERLEQLIGDDDQRGKRELLRFLGAHGLLANKPACKKPDCATGYRLHQFTNTNDGYMWRCPRCTQTARLSVRDGSFFQRSRLAIPEILRIAHHWALHPQTRLLSVHKDKGSLQIRLR
;
A
#
# COMPACT_ATOMS: atom_id res chain seq x y z
N MET A 1 10.94 63.57 36.97
CA MET A 1 10.89 62.38 37.83
C MET A 1 9.85 61.46 37.22
N GLY A 2 10.27 60.29 36.75
CA GLY A 2 9.56 59.51 35.72
C GLY A 2 8.36 58.72 36.23
N GLU A 3 7.29 58.75 35.44
CA GLU A 3 6.08 57.94 35.60
C GLU A 3 6.34 56.48 35.22
N TYR A 4 5.85 55.58 36.07
CA TYR A 4 5.98 54.13 35.94
C TYR A 4 4.78 53.57 35.14
N SER A 5 5.03 52.96 33.99
CA SER A 5 4.00 52.22 33.22
C SER A 5 4.15 50.72 33.46
N PRO A 6 3.08 49.97 33.81
CA PRO A 6 3.15 48.51 33.89
C PRO A 6 3.02 47.87 32.49
N VAL A 7 3.95 46.96 32.19
CA VAL A 7 3.92 46.12 30.98
C VAL A 7 2.85 45.03 31.14
N ARG A 8 1.82 45.08 30.30
CA ARG A 8 0.76 44.08 30.18
C ARG A 8 1.28 42.87 29.40
N THR A 9 1.61 41.78 30.08
CA THR A 9 1.88 40.46 29.47
C THR A 9 0.67 39.55 29.60
N GLU A 10 -0.34 39.75 28.75
CA GLU A 10 -1.45 38.81 28.59
C GLU A 10 -1.49 38.38 27.13
N GLY A 11 -1.17 37.11 26.83
CA GLY A 11 -1.40 36.61 25.46
C GLY A 11 -0.69 35.33 25.03
N VAL A 12 0.24 34.75 25.81
CA VAL A 12 1.01 33.58 25.32
C VAL A 12 0.62 32.25 26.01
N PHE A 13 -0.13 32.30 27.11
CA PHE A 13 -0.34 31.12 27.96
C PHE A 13 -1.60 30.28 27.64
N THR A 14 -2.49 30.71 26.75
CA THR A 14 -3.82 30.07 26.56
C THR A 14 -3.95 29.15 25.34
N GLU A 15 -3.02 29.19 24.39
CA GLU A 15 -3.11 28.40 23.14
C GLU A 15 -2.36 27.06 23.20
N THR A 16 -1.35 26.93 24.06
CA THR A 16 -0.59 25.67 24.21
C THR A 16 -1.40 24.59 24.95
N TRP A 17 -2.19 24.96 25.96
CA TRP A 17 -2.98 24.01 26.74
C TRP A 17 -4.12 23.35 25.94
N LYS A 18 -4.73 24.06 24.99
CA LYS A 18 -5.79 23.50 24.13
C LYS A 18 -5.27 22.34 23.27
N ARG A 19 -4.00 22.39 22.84
CA ARG A 19 -3.37 21.32 22.04
C ARG A 19 -3.05 20.07 22.87
N PHE A 20 -2.67 20.23 24.13
CA PHE A 20 -2.40 19.09 25.02
C PHE A 20 -3.69 18.35 25.44
N VAL A 21 -4.80 19.07 25.65
CA VAL A 21 -6.09 18.45 25.99
C VAL A 21 -6.65 17.65 24.81
N LEU A 22 -6.54 18.15 23.57
CA LEU A 22 -6.97 17.43 22.37
C LEU A 22 -6.14 16.15 22.11
N ILE A 23 -4.83 16.18 22.34
CA ILE A 23 -3.97 14.99 22.20
C ILE A 23 -4.31 13.94 23.27
N GLY A 24 -4.59 14.37 24.52
CA GLY A 24 -5.01 13.48 25.60
C GLY A 24 -6.34 12.76 25.33
N ILE A 25 -7.34 13.47 24.77
CA ILE A 25 -8.65 12.89 24.44
C ILE A 25 -8.53 11.87 23.29
N VAL A 26 -7.74 12.16 22.26
CA VAL A 26 -7.53 11.23 21.13
C VAL A 26 -6.78 9.97 21.59
N PHE A 27 -5.79 10.10 22.49
CA PHE A 27 -5.10 8.95 23.07
C PHE A 27 -6.00 8.12 24.00
N GLY A 28 -6.86 8.77 24.79
CA GLY A 28 -7.82 8.09 25.66
C GLY A 28 -8.85 7.25 24.89
N ILE A 29 -9.36 7.78 23.77
CA ILE A 29 -10.31 7.06 22.90
C ILE A 29 -9.63 5.86 22.23
N LEU A 30 -8.38 6.00 21.77
CA LEU A 30 -7.63 4.89 21.16
C LEU A 30 -7.33 3.76 22.16
N ILE A 31 -7.06 4.07 23.42
CA ILE A 31 -6.85 3.06 24.47
C ILE A 31 -8.17 2.37 24.85
N ALA A 32 -9.29 3.09 24.86
CA ALA A 32 -10.61 2.50 25.13
C ALA A 32 -11.07 1.54 24.02
N PHE A 33 -10.72 1.80 22.75
CA PHE A 33 -10.98 0.87 21.63
C PHE A 33 -10.09 -0.38 21.66
N PHE A 34 -8.86 -0.29 22.20
CA PHE A 34 -8.00 -1.45 22.38
C PHE A 34 -8.39 -2.32 23.59
N ALA A 35 -9.02 -1.74 24.62
CA ALA A 35 -9.43 -2.46 25.83
C ALA A 35 -10.81 -3.14 25.74
N THR A 36 -11.68 -2.73 24.82
CA THR A 36 -13.06 -3.27 24.69
C THR A 36 -13.20 -4.36 23.63
N GLY A 37 -12.14 -4.65 22.87
CA GLY A 37 -12.12 -5.74 21.89
C GLY A 37 -11.68 -7.11 22.42
N PHE A 38 -11.49 -7.28 23.73
CA PHE A 38 -10.88 -8.49 24.32
C PHE A 38 -11.75 -9.24 25.35
N PHE A 39 -13.05 -8.95 25.46
CA PHE A 39 -13.91 -9.67 26.41
C PHE A 39 -15.29 -9.98 25.82
N LEU A 40 -15.34 -11.04 25.01
CA LEU A 40 -16.47 -11.97 24.97
C LEU A 40 -15.92 -13.40 24.81
N PHE A 41 -15.21 -13.87 25.84
CA PHE A 41 -15.10 -15.31 26.11
C PHE A 41 -16.26 -15.67 27.04
N VAL A 42 -17.40 -16.04 26.44
CA VAL A 42 -18.45 -16.77 27.15
C VAL A 42 -17.90 -18.16 27.42
N PHE A 43 -17.77 -18.50 28.70
CA PHE A 43 -17.57 -19.86 29.17
C PHE A 43 -18.71 -20.74 28.66
N SER A 44 -18.39 -21.75 27.86
CA SER A 44 -19.23 -22.93 27.66
C SER A 44 -18.48 -24.13 28.24
N PRO A 45 -18.98 -24.77 29.30
CA PRO A 45 -18.37 -25.97 29.85
C PRO A 45 -18.94 -27.17 29.09
N ASN A 46 -18.11 -27.84 28.29
CA ASN A 46 -18.15 -29.29 28.01
C ASN A 46 -17.38 -29.60 26.71
N GLY A 47 -16.49 -30.59 26.79
CA GLY A 47 -16.14 -31.44 25.64
C GLY A 47 -14.87 -31.05 24.87
N ASP A 48 -13.80 -31.77 25.19
CA ASP A 48 -12.84 -32.39 24.27
C ASP A 48 -11.86 -31.55 23.40
N LEU A 49 -10.59 -31.78 23.74
CA LEU A 49 -9.34 -31.79 22.96
C LEU A 49 -8.78 -30.47 22.36
N PRO A 50 -7.46 -30.24 22.50
CA PRO A 50 -6.81 -29.09 21.89
C PRO A 50 -6.65 -29.32 20.38
N LYS A 51 -7.53 -28.72 19.58
CA LYS A 51 -7.26 -28.53 18.14
C LYS A 51 -6.16 -27.47 17.99
N LEU A 52 -4.91 -27.91 17.95
CA LEU A 52 -3.80 -27.18 17.34
C LEU A 52 -4.26 -26.71 15.96
N ARG A 53 -4.63 -25.43 15.83
CA ARG A 53 -4.80 -24.78 14.53
C ARG A 53 -3.41 -24.73 13.89
N LEU A 54 -3.06 -25.79 13.16
CA LEU A 54 -2.04 -25.74 12.13
C LEU A 54 -2.35 -24.50 11.29
N ARG A 55 -1.53 -23.46 11.43
CA ARG A 55 -1.50 -22.36 10.47
C ARG A 55 -1.27 -23.02 9.13
N ARG A 56 -2.30 -23.12 8.29
CA ARG A 56 -2.16 -23.49 6.88
C ARG A 56 -1.00 -22.67 6.35
N ALA A 57 0.05 -23.37 5.92
CA ALA A 57 1.15 -22.76 5.21
C ALA A 57 0.52 -21.98 4.05
N ARG A 58 0.62 -20.65 4.08
CA ARG A 58 0.19 -19.84 2.94
C ARG A 58 1.05 -20.30 1.76
N PRO A 59 0.47 -20.56 0.58
CA PRO A 59 1.25 -20.92 -0.58
C PRO A 59 2.32 -19.85 -0.79
N VAL A 60 3.56 -20.27 -0.65
CA VAL A 60 4.75 -19.46 -0.85
C VAL A 60 4.95 -19.44 -2.36
N SER A 61 4.66 -18.32 -3.01
CA SER A 61 5.44 -18.00 -4.20
C SER A 61 6.87 -17.81 -3.68
N SER A 62 7.80 -18.62 -4.15
CA SER A 62 9.20 -18.58 -3.74
C SER A 62 10.04 -17.70 -4.67
N ASP A 63 9.37 -16.96 -5.56
CA ASP A 63 9.99 -16.13 -6.57
C ASP A 63 10.92 -15.12 -5.91
N GLU A 64 12.20 -15.17 -6.28
CA GLU A 64 13.22 -14.21 -5.85
C GLU A 64 13.19 -12.96 -6.75
N THR A 65 12.41 -13.01 -7.84
CA THR A 65 12.39 -12.05 -8.93
C THR A 65 10.95 -11.84 -9.41
N LEU A 66 10.58 -10.62 -9.81
CA LEU A 66 9.32 -10.42 -10.54
C LEU A 66 9.47 -10.88 -11.99
N CYS A 67 10.49 -10.37 -12.66
CA CYS A 67 10.88 -10.80 -13.99
C CYS A 67 12.40 -11.00 -14.03
N ASP A 68 12.85 -11.99 -14.78
CA ASP A 68 14.27 -12.28 -14.95
C ASP A 68 14.93 -11.38 -16.00
N GLU A 69 14.14 -10.92 -16.98
CA GLU A 69 14.60 -10.07 -18.07
C GLU A 69 13.89 -8.71 -18.04
N VAL A 70 14.65 -7.65 -17.82
CA VAL A 70 14.14 -6.28 -17.89
C VAL A 70 14.29 -5.77 -19.31
N THR A 71 13.20 -5.28 -19.89
CA THR A 71 13.17 -4.73 -21.25
C THR A 71 14.10 -3.52 -21.34
N PRO A 72 15.11 -3.53 -22.22
CA PRO A 72 16.00 -2.39 -22.42
C PRO A 72 15.23 -1.15 -22.89
N VAL A 73 15.68 0.03 -22.48
CA VAL A 73 15.03 1.31 -22.82
C VAL A 73 14.84 1.49 -24.33
N GLY A 74 15.82 1.09 -25.15
CA GLY A 74 15.72 1.18 -26.62
C GLY A 74 14.56 0.35 -27.19
N GLN A 75 14.26 -0.80 -26.60
CA GLN A 75 13.11 -1.62 -27.00
C GLN A 75 11.80 -1.02 -26.52
N LEU A 76 11.79 -0.43 -25.31
CA LEU A 76 10.60 0.27 -24.78
C LEU A 76 10.13 1.38 -25.72
N LEU A 77 11.05 2.16 -26.31
CA LEU A 77 10.70 3.22 -27.26
C LEU A 77 10.10 2.70 -28.58
N GLN A 78 10.37 1.44 -28.91
CA GLN A 78 9.82 0.78 -30.11
C GLN A 78 8.52 0.02 -29.82
N THR A 79 8.08 -0.02 -28.56
CA THR A 79 6.84 -0.70 -28.21
C THR A 79 5.62 0.02 -28.79
N ARG A 80 4.66 -0.78 -29.26
CA ARG A 80 3.38 -0.24 -29.72
C ARG A 80 2.68 0.51 -28.57
N PRO A 81 2.06 1.67 -28.85
CA PRO A 81 1.22 2.37 -27.88
C PRO A 81 0.22 1.42 -27.22
N ILE A 82 0.03 1.59 -25.90
CA ILE A 82 -0.95 0.80 -25.16
C ILE A 82 -2.34 1.40 -25.45
N THR A 83 -3.20 0.63 -26.12
CA THR A 83 -4.61 0.98 -26.29
C THR A 83 -5.40 0.69 -25.01
N SER A 84 -6.60 1.27 -24.86
CA SER A 84 -7.45 1.00 -23.68
C SER A 84 -7.78 -0.48 -23.53
N GLU A 85 -8.07 -1.17 -24.63
CA GLU A 85 -8.34 -2.61 -24.64
C GLU A 85 -7.12 -3.42 -24.16
N ARG A 86 -5.94 -3.10 -24.71
CA ARG A 86 -4.70 -3.76 -24.32
C ARG A 86 -4.34 -3.50 -22.86
N LEU A 87 -4.66 -2.31 -22.34
CA LEU A 87 -4.46 -2.00 -20.92
C LEU A 87 -5.31 -2.92 -20.04
N GLU A 88 -6.59 -3.10 -20.34
CA GLU A 88 -7.47 -3.97 -19.54
C GLU A 88 -7.04 -5.43 -19.63
N GLN A 89 -6.59 -5.89 -20.81
CA GLN A 89 -5.98 -7.22 -20.96
C GLN A 89 -4.71 -7.39 -20.09
N LEU A 90 -3.89 -6.34 -19.99
CA LEU A 90 -2.67 -6.36 -19.16
C LEU A 90 -2.98 -6.31 -17.65
N ILE A 91 -4.03 -5.59 -17.26
CA ILE A 91 -4.51 -5.56 -15.87
C ILE A 91 -5.04 -6.95 -15.49
N GLY A 92 -5.76 -7.59 -16.41
CA GLY A 92 -6.32 -8.92 -16.21
C GLY A 92 -7.39 -8.97 -15.12
N ASP A 93 -7.67 -10.17 -14.65
CA ASP A 93 -8.66 -10.42 -13.61
C ASP A 93 -8.15 -10.01 -12.21
N ASP A 94 -9.08 -9.67 -11.31
CA ASP A 94 -8.76 -9.31 -9.91
C ASP A 94 -8.45 -10.54 -9.03
N ASP A 95 -7.96 -11.62 -9.62
CA ASP A 95 -7.52 -12.81 -8.93
C ASP A 95 -6.00 -12.76 -8.62
N GLN A 96 -5.48 -13.77 -7.92
CA GLN A 96 -4.05 -13.78 -7.56
C GLN A 96 -3.15 -13.95 -8.78
N ARG A 97 -3.62 -14.65 -9.81
CA ARG A 97 -2.84 -14.93 -11.01
C ARG A 97 -2.68 -13.66 -11.86
N GLY A 98 -3.78 -12.97 -12.15
CA GLY A 98 -3.79 -11.70 -12.87
C GLY A 98 -2.95 -10.64 -12.16
N LYS A 99 -3.10 -10.52 -10.84
CA LYS A 99 -2.23 -9.63 -10.03
C LYS A 99 -0.75 -9.95 -10.18
N ARG A 100 -0.37 -11.24 -10.16
CA ARG A 100 1.02 -11.64 -10.37
C ARG A 100 1.49 -11.30 -11.77
N GLU A 101 0.71 -11.62 -12.80
CA GLU A 101 1.06 -11.32 -14.20
C GLU A 101 1.23 -9.82 -14.43
N LEU A 102 0.38 -8.99 -13.84
CA LEU A 102 0.53 -7.53 -13.85
C LEU A 102 1.83 -7.07 -13.17
N LEU A 103 2.13 -7.60 -11.98
CA LEU A 103 3.39 -7.25 -11.29
C LEU A 103 4.62 -7.69 -12.09
N ARG A 104 4.57 -8.84 -12.78
CA ARG A 104 5.63 -9.30 -13.68
C ARG A 104 5.81 -8.35 -14.86
N PHE A 105 4.72 -7.93 -15.50
CA PHE A 105 4.76 -6.94 -16.58
C PHE A 105 5.43 -5.65 -16.12
N LEU A 106 5.04 -5.13 -14.95
CA LEU A 106 5.62 -3.91 -14.40
C LEU A 106 7.10 -4.09 -14.02
N GLY A 107 7.48 -5.26 -13.51
CA GLY A 107 8.88 -5.62 -13.28
C GLY A 107 9.70 -5.65 -14.57
N ALA A 108 9.18 -6.29 -15.62
CA ALA A 108 9.83 -6.35 -16.93
C ALA A 108 10.07 -4.95 -17.54
N HIS A 109 9.16 -4.01 -17.29
CA HIS A 109 9.29 -2.62 -17.77
C HIS A 109 10.05 -1.70 -16.80
N GLY A 110 10.64 -2.24 -15.73
CA GLY A 110 11.39 -1.47 -14.75
C GLY A 110 10.54 -0.51 -13.91
N LEU A 111 9.22 -0.67 -13.91
CA LEU A 111 8.28 0.14 -13.12
C LEU A 111 8.18 -0.32 -11.67
N LEU A 112 8.66 -1.53 -11.36
CA LEU A 112 8.79 -2.08 -10.02
C LEU A 112 10.18 -2.66 -9.81
N ALA A 113 10.63 -2.71 -8.56
CA ALA A 113 11.89 -3.36 -8.20
C ALA A 113 11.80 -4.87 -8.42
N ASN A 114 12.65 -5.43 -9.28
CA ASN A 114 12.63 -6.86 -9.61
C ASN A 114 13.22 -7.76 -8.51
N LYS A 115 14.34 -7.36 -7.90
CA LYS A 115 15.07 -8.16 -6.90
C LYS A 115 15.56 -7.27 -5.74
N PRO A 116 14.67 -6.84 -4.83
CA PRO A 116 15.09 -5.97 -3.74
C PRO A 116 16.00 -6.74 -2.76
N ALA A 117 17.06 -6.07 -2.28
CA ALA A 117 17.94 -6.58 -1.24
C ALA A 117 17.38 -6.29 0.16
N CYS A 118 17.68 -7.15 1.14
CA CYS A 118 17.28 -6.91 2.52
C CYS A 118 17.88 -5.59 3.04
N LYS A 119 17.06 -4.78 3.72
CA LYS A 119 17.52 -3.50 4.30
C LYS A 119 18.28 -3.66 5.62
N LYS A 120 18.43 -4.88 6.15
CA LYS A 120 19.18 -5.11 7.40
C LYS A 120 20.68 -5.26 7.09
N PRO A 121 21.56 -4.57 7.83
CA PRO A 121 23.00 -4.52 7.54
C PRO A 121 23.66 -5.92 7.55
N ASP A 122 23.24 -6.79 8.46
CA ASP A 122 23.82 -8.14 8.60
C ASP A 122 23.12 -9.21 7.74
N CYS A 123 22.32 -8.77 6.75
CA CYS A 123 21.56 -9.68 5.90
C CYS A 123 21.82 -9.42 4.42
N ALA A 124 22.66 -10.27 3.82
CA ALA A 124 22.89 -10.30 2.38
C ALA A 124 21.81 -11.10 1.60
N THR A 125 20.76 -11.59 2.26
CA THR A 125 19.74 -12.42 1.61
C THR A 125 18.73 -11.55 0.85
N GLY A 126 18.43 -11.92 -0.39
CA GLY A 126 17.37 -11.27 -1.18
C GLY A 126 15.97 -11.44 -0.58
N TYR A 127 15.09 -10.50 -0.88
CA TYR A 127 13.66 -10.66 -0.59
C TYR A 127 13.05 -11.72 -1.53
N ARG A 128 12.02 -12.42 -1.04
CA ARG A 128 11.15 -13.32 -1.84
C ARG A 128 9.74 -12.76 -1.90
N LEU A 129 9.06 -13.00 -3.02
CA LEU A 129 7.71 -12.49 -3.27
C LEU A 129 6.67 -13.42 -2.65
N HIS A 130 5.92 -12.96 -1.66
CA HIS A 130 4.87 -13.75 -1.01
C HIS A 130 3.48 -13.19 -1.30
N GLN A 131 2.51 -14.10 -1.47
CA GLN A 131 1.10 -13.74 -1.48
C GLN A 131 0.67 -13.18 -0.12
N PHE A 132 -0.07 -12.08 -0.18
CA PHE A 132 -0.57 -11.38 0.99
C PHE A 132 -1.95 -10.78 0.71
N THR A 133 -2.98 -11.45 1.22
CA THR A 133 -4.39 -11.10 0.98
C THR A 133 -4.81 -9.75 1.57
N ASN A 134 -4.08 -9.23 2.56
CA ASN A 134 -4.40 -7.96 3.22
C ASN A 134 -3.69 -6.76 2.57
N THR A 135 -3.34 -6.86 1.29
CA THR A 135 -2.77 -5.77 0.49
C THR A 135 -3.54 -5.66 -0.82
N ASN A 136 -3.72 -4.43 -1.31
CA ASN A 136 -4.48 -4.16 -2.53
C ASN A 136 -3.91 -4.94 -3.74
N ASP A 137 -2.58 -5.07 -3.82
CA ASP A 137 -1.90 -5.74 -4.95
C ASP A 137 -1.69 -7.24 -4.74
N GLY A 138 -2.14 -7.80 -3.61
CA GLY A 138 -2.08 -9.24 -3.33
C GLY A 138 -0.69 -9.82 -3.03
N TYR A 139 0.38 -9.04 -3.12
CA TYR A 139 1.76 -9.52 -2.95
C TYR A 139 2.64 -8.59 -2.13
N MET A 140 3.65 -9.16 -1.47
CA MET A 140 4.66 -8.43 -0.72
C MET A 140 6.02 -9.12 -0.74
N TRP A 141 7.08 -8.35 -0.63
CA TRP A 141 8.43 -8.85 -0.45
C TRP A 141 8.67 -9.23 1.02
N ARG A 142 9.23 -10.42 1.28
CA ARG A 142 9.69 -10.84 2.61
C ARG A 142 11.07 -11.43 2.57
N CYS A 143 11.91 -11.04 3.52
CA CYS A 143 13.20 -11.68 3.68
C CYS A 143 12.97 -13.06 4.34
N PRO A 144 13.52 -14.15 3.79
CA PRO A 144 13.37 -15.47 4.39
C PRO A 144 14.18 -15.62 5.69
N ARG A 145 15.29 -14.88 5.83
CA ARG A 145 16.19 -14.95 6.99
C ARG A 145 15.77 -13.99 8.11
N CYS A 146 15.44 -12.76 7.74
CA CYS A 146 14.96 -11.77 8.69
C CYS A 146 13.46 -11.94 8.85
N THR A 147 13.05 -12.53 9.97
CA THR A 147 11.65 -12.83 10.31
C THR A 147 10.75 -11.58 10.27
N GLN A 148 9.45 -11.77 10.54
CA GLN A 148 8.26 -10.91 10.35
C GLN A 148 8.39 -9.37 10.24
N THR A 149 9.43 -8.73 10.77
CA THR A 149 9.67 -7.29 10.66
C THR A 149 10.30 -6.88 9.32
N ALA A 150 11.02 -7.77 8.63
CA ALA A 150 11.60 -7.46 7.31
C ALA A 150 10.59 -7.75 6.20
N ARG A 151 9.65 -6.82 6.05
CA ARG A 151 8.62 -6.81 5.00
C ARG A 151 8.78 -5.56 4.16
N LEU A 152 8.56 -5.70 2.86
CA LEU A 152 8.63 -4.60 1.92
C LEU A 152 7.44 -4.66 0.98
N SER A 153 6.85 -3.50 0.69
CA SER A 153 5.80 -3.43 -0.33
C SER A 153 6.41 -3.74 -1.70
N VAL A 154 5.66 -4.40 -2.58
CA VAL A 154 6.07 -4.55 -3.99
C VAL A 154 6.30 -3.20 -4.68
N ARG A 155 5.70 -2.13 -4.14
CA ARG A 155 5.79 -0.75 -4.61
C ARG A 155 6.98 0.02 -4.05
N ASP A 156 7.80 -0.56 -3.18
CA ASP A 156 8.89 0.19 -2.55
C ASP A 156 9.92 0.65 -3.58
N GLY A 157 10.30 1.93 -3.52
CA GLY A 157 11.25 2.53 -4.46
C GLY A 157 10.71 2.74 -5.87
N SER A 158 9.39 2.67 -6.08
CA SER A 158 8.78 2.90 -7.40
C SER A 158 7.83 4.09 -7.43
N PHE A 159 7.36 4.44 -8.62
CA PHE A 159 6.32 5.44 -8.86
C PHE A 159 5.04 5.18 -8.05
N PHE A 160 4.74 3.92 -7.72
CA PHE A 160 3.52 3.53 -7.01
C PHE A 160 3.64 3.64 -5.48
N GLN A 161 4.83 3.96 -4.96
CA GLN A 161 5.09 3.99 -3.52
C GLN A 161 4.17 5.00 -2.81
N ARG A 162 3.68 4.62 -1.61
CA ARG A 162 2.80 5.45 -0.74
C ARG A 162 1.42 5.81 -1.33
N SER A 163 1.09 5.42 -2.56
CA SER A 163 -0.25 5.59 -3.10
C SER A 163 -1.25 4.68 -2.37
N ARG A 164 -2.44 5.21 -2.07
CA ARG A 164 -3.57 4.44 -1.51
C ARG A 164 -4.38 3.73 -2.58
N LEU A 165 -4.22 4.10 -3.85
CA LEU A 165 -4.90 3.49 -4.98
C LEU A 165 -4.29 2.14 -5.33
N ALA A 166 -5.09 1.22 -5.85
CA ALA A 166 -4.57 -0.03 -6.40
C ALA A 166 -3.74 0.24 -7.67
N ILE A 167 -2.72 -0.57 -7.95
CA ILE A 167 -1.90 -0.39 -9.16
C ILE A 167 -2.77 -0.33 -10.45
N PRO A 168 -3.77 -1.21 -10.66
CA PRO A 168 -4.68 -1.11 -11.81
C PRO A 168 -5.35 0.26 -11.95
N GLU A 169 -5.80 0.87 -10.85
CA GLU A 169 -6.45 2.18 -10.88
C GLU A 169 -5.47 3.27 -11.28
N ILE A 170 -4.24 3.22 -10.77
CA ILE A 170 -3.18 4.18 -11.12
C ILE A 170 -2.87 4.08 -12.61
N LEU A 171 -2.77 2.85 -13.15
CA LEU A 171 -2.50 2.62 -14.57
C LEU A 171 -3.63 3.16 -15.45
N ARG A 172 -4.90 2.93 -15.08
CA ARG A 172 -6.06 3.50 -15.81
C ARG A 172 -6.04 5.03 -15.82
N ILE A 173 -5.75 5.65 -14.68
CA ILE A 173 -5.64 7.12 -14.58
C ILE A 173 -4.49 7.63 -15.44
N ALA A 174 -3.31 7.01 -15.34
CA ALA A 174 -2.13 7.41 -16.10
C ALA A 174 -2.37 7.27 -17.61
N HIS A 175 -3.01 6.17 -18.03
CA HIS A 175 -3.36 5.92 -19.43
C HIS A 175 -4.37 6.95 -19.95
N HIS A 176 -5.42 7.25 -19.18
CA HIS A 176 -6.40 8.27 -19.54
C HIS A 176 -5.74 9.65 -19.72
N TRP A 177 -4.83 10.04 -18.83
CA TRP A 177 -4.09 11.30 -19.00
C TRP A 177 -3.14 11.30 -20.18
N ALA A 178 -2.50 10.17 -20.48
CA ALA A 178 -1.64 10.05 -21.66
C ALA A 178 -2.44 10.24 -22.96
N LEU A 179 -3.69 9.74 -23.02
CA LEU A 179 -4.58 9.94 -24.18
C LEU A 179 -5.22 11.33 -24.22
N HIS A 180 -5.40 11.96 -23.07
CA HIS A 180 -6.07 13.26 -22.93
C HIS A 180 -5.21 14.24 -22.12
N PRO A 181 -4.08 14.73 -22.66
CA PRO A 181 -3.12 15.55 -21.91
C PRO A 181 -3.70 16.91 -21.48
N GLN A 182 -4.80 17.36 -22.09
CA GLN A 182 -5.49 18.60 -21.75
C GLN A 182 -6.48 18.43 -20.57
N THR A 183 -6.74 17.20 -20.15
CA THR A 183 -7.68 16.91 -19.06
C THR A 183 -7.10 17.36 -17.74
N ARG A 184 -7.77 18.32 -17.09
CA ARG A 184 -7.36 18.82 -15.77
C ARG A 184 -7.75 17.81 -14.69
N LEU A 185 -6.96 17.73 -13.63
CA LEU A 185 -7.22 16.87 -12.46
C LEU A 185 -8.66 16.98 -11.92
N LEU A 186 -9.24 18.19 -11.96
CA LEU A 186 -10.59 18.48 -11.45
C LEU A 186 -11.72 17.84 -12.28
N SER A 187 -11.51 17.56 -13.57
CA SER A 187 -12.54 16.91 -14.40
C SER A 187 -12.59 15.40 -14.18
N VAL A 188 -11.46 14.76 -13.84
CA VAL A 188 -11.39 13.30 -13.61
C VAL A 188 -12.13 12.87 -12.35
N HIS A 189 -12.20 13.72 -11.31
CA HIS A 189 -12.94 13.40 -10.09
C HIS A 189 -14.46 13.27 -10.33
N LYS A 190 -15.00 14.05 -11.27
CA LYS A 190 -16.44 14.02 -11.59
C LYS A 190 -16.86 12.73 -12.30
N ASP A 191 -15.94 12.10 -13.03
CA ASP A 191 -16.25 10.89 -13.78
C ASP A 191 -16.22 9.58 -12.97
N LYS A 192 -15.73 9.58 -11.72
CA LYS A 192 -15.87 8.39 -10.87
C LYS A 192 -17.34 8.05 -10.56
N GLY A 193 -18.25 9.03 -10.61
CA GLY A 193 -19.69 8.80 -10.51
C GLY A 193 -20.33 8.28 -11.80
N SER A 194 -19.76 8.59 -12.97
CA SER A 194 -20.28 8.19 -14.29
C SER A 194 -19.67 6.88 -14.81
N LEU A 195 -18.47 6.52 -14.36
CA LEU A 195 -17.79 5.26 -14.70
C LEU A 195 -18.45 4.02 -14.09
N GLN A 196 -19.30 4.15 -13.08
CA GLN A 196 -20.15 3.04 -12.60
C GLN A 196 -21.36 2.76 -13.51
N ILE A 197 -21.68 3.63 -14.47
CA ILE A 197 -22.93 3.53 -15.26
C ILE A 197 -22.72 2.77 -16.57
N ARG A 198 -21.47 2.51 -17.00
CA ARG A 198 -21.17 1.88 -18.32
C ARG A 198 -20.53 0.49 -18.27
N LEU A 199 -20.59 -0.20 -17.13
CA LEU A 199 -20.23 -1.61 -17.03
C LEU A 199 -21.46 -2.43 -16.61
N ARG A 200 -22.36 -2.65 -17.57
CA ARG A 200 -23.33 -3.76 -17.59
C ARG A 200 -23.53 -4.22 -19.01
#